data_AF-Q5BA48-F1
#
_entry.id   AF-Q5BA48-F1
#
_cell.length_a   1.000
_cell.length_b   1.000
_cell.length_c   1.000
_cell.angle_alpha   90.00
_cell.angle_beta   90.00
_cell.angle_gamma   90.00
#
_symmetry.space_group_name_H-M   'P 1'
#
loop_
_entity.id
_entity.type
_entity.pdbx_description
1 polymer ?
#
loop_
_entity_poly.entity_id
_entity_poly.type
_entity_poly.pdbx_seq_one_letter_code
_entity_poly.pdbx_strand_id
1 'polypeptide(L)'
;MLSLPLILAAGSLSTLIAGAPVPSNPLSGHRHAERHSHALSHARSLDKRAYNVLGGNGKVAAGWPDHDNWWPDFDEMFEANRDTMRQSCTQWNVPNNSDDEIDNISSAIKEVSESSGVDPRFILAIVIQESNGCVRAPTTNYGVTNPGLMQSHNGQGSCNNGEVLTPCPAEQIKQMIKDGTEGTSDGDGLKQCLEQAGGVGDAANFYAAARIYNSGSIPASGNLGQGIATHCYSSDVANRLTGWSTGPSTCEDNVIGSLDKAVTSIFRFTSSLVGGSDSDSSDSDDSDSGSTESSTSTTTAAPTATEAPTSTTEAPTTTEAPATTEAPSTVTSTSTTTSTSTSTNTVTYTLNGSPTDTPAATSSASTAPAAPTASSGSSSAPIYPYANSSCTQYYTVMDGDYCLKVEEAIGVSLSQLRELNSGLKEDCTNLWLGYQYCIKA
;
A
#
# COMPACT_ATOMS: atom_id res chain seq x y z
N MET A 1 -39.88 3.53 3.52
CA MET A 1 -38.63 4.17 3.98
C MET A 1 -37.59 3.08 4.07
N LEU A 2 -36.71 2.99 3.07
CA LEU A 2 -35.65 1.98 3.00
C LEU A 2 -34.45 2.59 3.74
N SER A 3 -34.20 2.15 4.96
CA SER A 3 -33.06 2.61 5.76
C SER A 3 -31.85 1.78 5.34
N LEU A 4 -31.01 2.31 4.45
CA LEU A 4 -29.66 1.79 4.23
C LEU A 4 -28.82 2.17 5.46
N PRO A 5 -28.26 1.22 6.24
CA PRO A 5 -27.25 1.57 7.22
C PRO A 5 -26.00 1.99 6.45
N LEU A 6 -25.62 3.26 6.61
CA LEU A 6 -24.37 3.80 6.11
C LEU A 6 -23.24 3.23 6.99
N ILE A 7 -22.68 2.09 6.58
CA ILE A 7 -21.47 1.53 7.19
C ILE A 7 -20.31 2.40 6.70
N LEU A 8 -19.89 3.36 7.52
CA LEU A 8 -18.60 4.02 7.33
C LEU A 8 -17.51 2.99 7.65
N ALA A 9 -16.94 2.37 6.62
CA ALA A 9 -15.67 1.68 6.74
C ALA A 9 -14.62 2.71 7.17
N ALA A 10 -13.93 2.41 8.27
CA ALA A 10 -12.90 3.27 8.80
C ALA A 10 -11.82 3.45 7.74
N GLY A 11 -11.65 4.69 7.28
CA GLY A 11 -10.50 5.04 6.47
C GLY A 11 -9.25 4.72 7.28
N SER A 12 -8.49 3.73 6.80
CA SER A 12 -7.08 3.55 7.13
C SER A 12 -6.45 4.94 7.17
N LEU A 13 -5.96 5.36 8.33
CA LEU A 13 -5.18 6.59 8.42
C LEU A 13 -4.14 6.51 7.31
N SER A 14 -4.07 7.53 6.46
CA SER A 14 -2.96 7.71 5.53
C SER A 14 -1.68 7.75 6.37
N THR A 15 -1.06 6.60 6.62
CA THR A 15 0.29 6.54 7.15
C THR A 15 1.13 7.11 6.02
N LEU A 16 1.58 8.35 6.17
CA LEU A 16 2.71 8.85 5.39
C LEU A 16 3.78 7.77 5.48
N ILE A 17 4.08 7.12 4.36
CA ILE A 17 5.18 6.16 4.25
C ILE A 17 6.46 7.00 4.22
N ALA A 18 6.83 7.57 5.36
CA ALA A 18 8.13 8.19 5.56
C ALA A 18 9.11 7.06 5.90
N GLY A 19 9.66 6.42 4.87
CA GLY A 19 10.86 5.61 5.03
C GLY A 19 12.00 6.50 5.50
N ALA A 20 12.32 6.49 6.79
CA ALA A 20 13.52 7.14 7.29
C ALA A 20 14.76 6.49 6.61
N PRO A 21 15.77 7.27 6.18
CA PRO A 21 17.00 6.71 5.63
C PRO A 21 17.71 5.89 6.70
N VAL A 22 18.05 4.63 6.39
CA VAL A 22 18.85 3.76 7.25
C VAL A 22 20.31 4.23 7.19
N PRO A 23 20.95 4.67 8.29
CA PRO A 23 22.38 4.91 8.30
C PRO A 23 23.12 3.56 8.35
N SER A 24 23.79 3.21 7.27
CA SER A 24 24.71 2.07 7.21
C SER A 24 25.98 2.40 8.00
N ASN A 25 26.08 1.88 9.23
CA ASN A 25 27.33 1.84 9.98
C ASN A 25 27.90 0.42 10.00
N PRO A 26 29.18 0.20 9.68
CA PRO A 26 29.79 -1.12 9.68
C PRO A 26 30.31 -1.43 11.09
N LEU A 27 29.87 -2.53 11.70
CA LEU A 27 30.55 -3.07 12.88
C LEU A 27 30.78 -4.57 12.77
N SER A 28 32.07 -4.88 12.64
CA SER A 28 32.82 -5.96 13.27
C SER A 28 32.07 -7.23 13.65
N GLY A 29 32.37 -8.28 12.88
CA GLY A 29 31.88 -9.63 13.15
C GLY A 29 32.44 -10.25 14.42
N HIS A 30 31.61 -11.06 15.06
CA HIS A 30 32.05 -12.23 15.80
C HIS A 30 31.15 -13.42 15.48
N ARG A 31 31.82 -14.54 15.28
CA ARG A 31 31.33 -15.80 14.72
C ARG A 31 30.52 -16.56 15.77
N HIS A 32 29.46 -17.23 15.35
CA HIS A 32 29.20 -18.62 15.72
C HIS A 32 28.51 -19.34 14.55
N ALA A 33 28.81 -20.64 14.46
CA ALA A 33 28.95 -21.38 13.22
C ALA A 33 27.72 -22.21 12.83
N GLU A 34 27.59 -22.37 11.50
CA GLU A 34 27.17 -23.56 10.75
C GLU A 34 25.96 -24.39 11.22
N ARG A 35 24.87 -24.29 10.45
CA ARG A 35 24.38 -25.38 9.59
C ARG A 35 23.33 -24.84 8.60
N HIS A 36 23.20 -25.51 7.45
CA HIS A 36 22.35 -25.22 6.28
C HIS A 36 22.99 -24.40 5.13
N SER A 37 24.26 -24.68 4.84
CA SER A 37 24.86 -24.36 3.54
C SER A 37 24.41 -25.40 2.50
N HIS A 38 23.23 -25.28 1.88
CA HIS A 38 22.87 -25.90 0.58
C HIS A 38 21.47 -25.46 0.09
N ALA A 39 21.18 -24.14 0.06
CA ALA A 39 19.99 -23.61 -0.65
C ALA A 39 20.17 -22.18 -1.21
N LEU A 40 21.39 -21.64 -1.27
CA LEU A 40 21.65 -20.24 -1.65
C LEU A 40 22.50 -20.13 -2.93
N SER A 41 22.07 -20.77 -4.01
CA SER A 41 22.67 -20.54 -5.33
C SER A 41 21.68 -20.23 -6.45
N HIS A 42 20.39 -20.03 -6.13
CA HIS A 42 19.38 -19.54 -7.08
C HIS A 42 18.46 -18.46 -6.49
N ALA A 43 18.87 -17.79 -5.41
CA ALA A 43 18.33 -16.47 -5.10
C ALA A 43 18.74 -15.53 -6.24
N ARG A 44 17.96 -15.54 -7.34
CA ARG A 44 17.80 -14.37 -8.18
C ARG A 44 17.62 -13.23 -7.20
N SER A 45 18.43 -12.19 -7.35
CA SER A 45 18.39 -10.99 -6.52
C SER A 45 16.96 -10.76 -6.06
N LEU A 46 16.74 -10.68 -4.74
CA LEU A 46 15.50 -10.20 -4.11
C LEU A 46 15.33 -8.71 -4.46
N ASP A 47 15.44 -8.37 -5.75
CA ASP A 47 15.33 -7.04 -6.29
C ASP A 47 13.88 -6.65 -6.10
N LYS A 48 13.68 -5.97 -4.97
CA LYS A 48 12.53 -5.13 -4.64
C LYS A 48 12.05 -4.48 -5.92
N ARG A 49 10.85 -4.86 -6.35
CA ARG A 49 10.30 -4.29 -7.58
C ARG A 49 9.89 -2.85 -7.31
N ALA A 50 10.18 -1.99 -8.27
CA ALA A 50 9.70 -0.62 -8.23
C ALA A 50 8.16 -0.60 -8.27
N TYR A 51 7.60 0.38 -7.58
CA TYR A 51 6.16 0.58 -7.49
C TYR A 51 5.57 0.92 -8.88
N ASN A 52 4.41 0.34 -9.19
CA ASN A 52 3.63 0.63 -10.39
C ASN A 52 2.29 1.24 -9.99
N VAL A 53 1.89 2.36 -10.61
CA VAL A 53 0.57 2.94 -10.33
C VAL A 53 -0.49 2.17 -11.11
N LEU A 54 -1.37 1.45 -10.40
CA LEU A 54 -2.33 0.53 -10.99
C LEU A 54 -3.75 1.12 -10.91
N GLY A 55 -4.17 1.82 -11.97
CA GLY A 55 -5.54 2.33 -12.12
C GLY A 55 -6.51 1.31 -12.72
N GLY A 56 -7.81 1.54 -12.54
CA GLY A 56 -8.84 0.71 -13.17
C GLY A 56 -9.33 -0.44 -12.30
N ASN A 57 -9.66 -1.57 -12.92
CA ASN A 57 -10.55 -2.58 -12.34
C ASN A 57 -9.87 -3.86 -11.82
N GLY A 58 -8.54 -3.86 -11.65
CA GLY A 58 -7.83 -5.05 -11.17
C GLY A 58 -7.51 -6.09 -12.24
N LYS A 59 -8.02 -5.95 -13.47
CA LYS A 59 -7.87 -6.99 -14.50
C LYS A 59 -6.55 -6.86 -15.26
N VAL A 60 -6.01 -7.99 -15.71
CA VAL A 60 -4.84 -8.05 -16.60
C VAL A 60 -5.02 -7.20 -17.86
N ALA A 61 -6.24 -7.16 -18.42
CA ALA A 61 -6.55 -6.31 -19.57
C ALA A 61 -6.36 -4.80 -19.31
N ALA A 62 -6.42 -4.37 -18.04
CA ALA A 62 -6.12 -3.01 -17.59
C ALA A 62 -4.65 -2.85 -17.14
N GLY A 63 -3.79 -3.85 -17.37
CA GLY A 63 -2.36 -3.82 -17.02
C GLY A 63 -2.04 -4.21 -15.57
N TRP A 64 -2.99 -4.83 -14.86
CA TRP A 64 -2.75 -5.36 -13.52
C TRP A 64 -2.04 -6.72 -13.57
N PRO A 65 -1.26 -7.06 -12.54
CA PRO A 65 -0.59 -8.35 -12.47
C PRO A 65 -1.58 -9.51 -12.28
N ASP A 66 -1.24 -10.69 -12.76
CA ASP A 66 -1.91 -11.95 -12.43
C ASP A 66 -1.18 -12.71 -11.31
N HIS A 67 -1.67 -13.90 -10.94
CA HIS A 67 -1.04 -14.75 -9.91
C HIS A 67 0.40 -15.16 -10.26
N ASP A 68 0.73 -15.31 -11.55
CA ASP A 68 2.09 -15.70 -11.98
C ASP A 68 3.09 -14.55 -11.78
N ASN A 69 2.60 -13.32 -11.62
CA ASN A 69 3.43 -12.16 -11.30
C ASN A 69 3.71 -11.98 -9.80
N TRP A 70 3.01 -12.72 -8.93
CA TRP A 70 3.16 -12.57 -7.47
C TRP A 70 4.48 -13.19 -6.98
N TRP A 71 4.82 -12.92 -5.72
CA TRP A 71 5.85 -13.68 -4.99
C TRP A 71 5.60 -15.18 -5.15
N PRO A 72 6.62 -15.98 -5.47
CA PRO A 72 6.43 -17.41 -5.71
C PRO A 72 6.08 -18.18 -4.43
N ASP A 73 6.50 -17.69 -3.27
CA ASP A 73 6.25 -18.27 -1.95
C ASP A 73 5.98 -17.17 -0.91
N PHE A 74 5.12 -17.49 0.06
CA PHE A 74 4.87 -16.68 1.25
C PHE A 74 6.14 -16.43 2.06
N ASP A 75 6.99 -17.45 2.24
CA ASP A 75 8.18 -17.31 3.11
C ASP A 75 9.17 -16.27 2.57
N GLU A 76 9.32 -16.19 1.25
CA GLU A 76 10.13 -15.15 0.60
C GLU A 76 9.51 -13.76 0.76
N MET A 77 8.19 -13.64 0.57
CA MET A 77 7.47 -12.37 0.76
C MET A 77 7.56 -11.90 2.22
N PHE A 78 7.43 -12.82 3.17
CA PHE A 78 7.49 -12.54 4.61
C PHE A 78 8.88 -12.01 5.00
N GLU A 79 9.94 -12.70 4.58
CA GLU A 79 11.31 -12.26 4.86
C GLU A 79 11.61 -10.89 4.23
N ALA A 80 11.11 -10.63 3.02
CA ALA A 80 11.26 -9.32 2.36
C ALA A 80 10.60 -8.15 3.12
N ASN A 81 9.68 -8.42 4.04
CA ASN A 81 8.97 -7.43 4.87
C ASN A 81 9.42 -7.46 6.35
N ARG A 82 10.37 -8.31 6.73
CA ARG A 82 10.74 -8.54 8.14
C ARG A 82 11.27 -7.30 8.83
N ASP A 83 12.13 -6.54 8.16
CA ASP A 83 12.68 -5.29 8.68
C ASP A 83 11.64 -4.18 8.80
N THR A 84 10.65 -4.16 7.91
CA THR A 84 9.50 -3.27 8.00
C THR A 84 8.69 -3.57 9.27
N MET A 85 8.36 -4.84 9.51
CA MET A 85 7.64 -5.26 10.72
C MET A 85 8.42 -4.98 12.00
N ARG A 86 9.75 -5.19 11.98
CA ARG A 86 10.64 -4.89 13.11
C ARG A 86 10.57 -3.44 13.57
N GLN A 87 10.35 -2.49 12.66
CA GLN A 87 10.36 -1.06 12.97
C GLN A 87 8.97 -0.41 12.95
N SER A 88 7.95 -1.20 12.60
CA SER A 88 6.60 -0.75 12.28
C SER A 88 5.91 0.02 13.39
N CYS A 89 6.15 -0.31 14.66
CA CYS A 89 5.44 0.32 15.77
C CYS A 89 5.99 1.71 16.15
N THR A 90 7.18 2.06 15.67
CA THR A 90 7.78 3.40 15.86
C THR A 90 6.83 4.51 15.43
N GLN A 91 6.03 4.28 14.38
CA GLN A 91 5.09 5.27 13.85
C GLN A 91 4.00 5.70 14.86
N TRP A 92 3.75 4.90 15.90
CA TRP A 92 2.83 5.21 16.99
C TRP A 92 3.53 5.42 18.34
N ASN A 93 4.86 5.51 18.34
CA ASN A 93 5.67 5.70 19.55
C ASN A 93 5.40 4.63 20.64
N VAL A 94 5.22 3.37 20.22
CA VAL A 94 5.11 2.20 21.10
C VAL A 94 6.24 1.20 20.81
N PRO A 95 6.56 0.27 21.73
CA PRO A 95 7.64 -0.68 21.52
C PRO A 95 7.52 -1.46 20.21
N ASN A 96 8.63 -1.51 19.47
CA ASN A 96 8.76 -2.29 18.25
C ASN A 96 8.64 -3.80 18.49
N ASN A 97 8.28 -4.52 17.43
CA ASN A 97 8.12 -5.97 17.49
C ASN A 97 9.45 -6.66 17.81
N SER A 98 9.43 -7.68 18.68
CA SER A 98 10.55 -8.62 18.83
C SER A 98 10.60 -9.63 17.68
N ASP A 99 11.71 -10.36 17.54
CA ASP A 99 11.81 -11.47 16.58
C ASP A 99 10.74 -12.54 16.82
N ASP A 100 10.52 -12.92 18.08
CA ASP A 100 9.49 -13.90 18.45
C ASP A 100 8.07 -13.43 18.06
N GLU A 101 7.76 -12.14 18.20
CA GLU A 101 6.46 -11.58 17.79
C GLU A 101 6.29 -11.62 16.28
N ILE A 102 7.35 -11.34 15.52
CA ILE A 102 7.35 -11.44 14.06
C ILE A 102 7.16 -12.91 13.64
N ASP A 103 7.83 -13.86 14.30
CA ASP A 103 7.67 -15.29 14.01
C ASP A 103 6.26 -15.79 14.36
N ASN A 104 5.64 -15.22 15.40
CA ASN A 104 4.24 -15.46 15.72
C ASN A 104 3.29 -14.91 14.64
N ILE A 105 3.59 -13.76 14.02
CA ILE A 105 2.81 -13.26 12.86
C ILE A 105 2.88 -14.27 11.72
N SER A 106 4.08 -14.73 11.34
CA SER A 106 4.25 -15.72 10.26
C SER A 106 3.47 -17.00 10.51
N SER A 107 3.60 -17.55 11.73
CA SER A 107 2.93 -18.79 12.14
C SER A 107 1.41 -18.63 12.13
N ALA A 108 0.90 -17.52 12.65
CA ALA A 108 -0.53 -17.22 12.65
C ALA A 108 -1.10 -17.03 11.24
N ILE A 109 -0.39 -16.34 10.33
CA ILE A 109 -0.83 -16.20 8.94
C ILE A 109 -0.95 -17.57 8.27
N LYS A 110 0.04 -18.45 8.44
CA LYS A 110 -0.01 -19.81 7.86
C LYS A 110 -1.21 -20.60 8.40
N GLU A 111 -1.43 -20.60 9.71
CA GLU A 111 -2.54 -21.34 10.31
C GLU A 111 -3.92 -20.79 9.91
N VAL A 112 -4.08 -19.46 9.91
CA VAL A 112 -5.35 -18.81 9.51
C VAL A 112 -5.58 -18.97 8.00
N SER A 113 -4.52 -18.96 7.18
CA SER A 113 -4.62 -19.26 5.75
C SER A 113 -5.16 -20.67 5.50
N GLU A 114 -4.62 -21.68 6.19
CA GLU A 114 -5.07 -23.07 6.06
C GLU A 114 -6.54 -23.25 6.42
N SER A 115 -7.01 -22.60 7.48
CA SER A 115 -8.39 -22.71 7.97
C SER A 115 -9.40 -21.87 7.18
N SER A 116 -8.99 -20.70 6.68
CA SER A 116 -9.87 -19.80 5.93
C SER A 116 -9.91 -20.09 4.42
N GLY A 117 -8.85 -20.67 3.87
CA GLY A 117 -8.63 -20.83 2.43
C GLY A 117 -8.13 -19.56 1.72
N VAL A 118 -7.82 -18.50 2.46
CA VAL A 118 -7.27 -17.24 1.92
C VAL A 118 -5.75 -17.40 1.73
N ASP A 119 -5.24 -16.99 0.57
CA ASP A 119 -3.81 -17.07 0.27
C ASP A 119 -2.95 -16.31 1.31
N PRO A 120 -1.91 -16.94 1.90
CA PRO A 120 -1.15 -16.33 2.98
C PRO A 120 -0.36 -15.08 2.53
N ARG A 121 0.00 -14.97 1.24
CA ARG A 121 0.63 -13.77 0.66
C ARG A 121 -0.34 -12.59 0.69
N PHE A 122 -1.63 -12.84 0.42
CA PHE A 122 -2.65 -11.81 0.49
C PHE A 122 -2.93 -11.36 1.92
N ILE A 123 -2.99 -12.29 2.88
CA ILE A 123 -3.12 -11.95 4.30
C ILE A 123 -1.94 -11.05 4.73
N LEU A 124 -0.70 -11.40 4.37
CA LEU A 124 0.46 -10.57 4.68
C LEU A 124 0.39 -9.20 4.00
N ALA A 125 -0.02 -9.13 2.73
CA ALA A 125 -0.17 -7.85 2.03
C ALA A 125 -1.09 -6.89 2.80
N ILE A 126 -2.19 -7.40 3.35
CA ILE A 126 -3.15 -6.63 4.15
C ILE A 126 -2.57 -6.29 5.52
N VAL A 127 -1.90 -7.20 6.21
CA VAL A 127 -1.21 -6.91 7.48
C VAL A 127 -0.21 -5.74 7.32
N ILE A 128 0.58 -5.75 6.25
CA ILE A 128 1.52 -4.66 5.97
C ILE A 128 0.77 -3.38 5.55
N GLN A 129 -0.30 -3.48 4.75
CA GLN A 129 -1.09 -2.34 4.32
C GLN A 129 -1.78 -1.62 5.50
N GLU A 130 -2.27 -2.36 6.48
CA GLU A 130 -3.02 -1.80 7.61
C GLU A 130 -2.11 -1.23 8.69
N SER A 131 -0.98 -1.89 8.97
CA SER A 131 -0.18 -1.53 10.15
C SER A 131 1.33 -1.56 9.95
N ASN A 132 1.82 -1.82 8.74
CA ASN A 132 3.20 -2.26 8.49
C ASN A 132 3.59 -3.50 9.32
N GLY A 133 2.61 -4.25 9.83
CA GLY A 133 2.78 -5.41 10.72
C GLY A 133 3.06 -5.09 12.19
N CYS A 134 2.71 -3.90 12.68
CA CYS A 134 2.86 -3.59 14.10
C CYS A 134 1.83 -4.33 14.96
N VAL A 135 2.27 -5.20 15.87
CA VAL A 135 1.36 -5.96 16.75
C VAL A 135 0.63 -5.06 17.76
N ARG A 136 1.12 -3.83 17.94
CA ARG A 136 0.57 -2.79 18.82
C ARG A 136 -0.08 -1.64 18.04
N ALA A 137 -0.51 -1.88 16.80
CA ALA A 137 -1.26 -0.89 16.04
C ALA A 137 -2.46 -0.42 16.90
N PRO A 138 -2.63 0.90 17.09
CA PRO A 138 -3.67 1.41 17.96
C PRO A 138 -5.04 1.06 17.42
N THR A 139 -5.98 0.91 18.35
CA THR A 139 -7.39 0.70 18.00
C THR A 139 -8.00 2.02 17.53
N THR A 140 -8.54 2.04 16.31
CA THR A 140 -9.29 3.21 15.80
C THR A 140 -10.77 3.08 16.17
N ASN A 141 -11.43 4.21 16.45
CA ASN A 141 -12.86 4.21 16.77
C ASN A 141 -13.55 5.48 16.25
N TYR A 142 -14.34 5.32 15.19
CA TYR A 142 -15.17 6.37 14.59
C TYR A 142 -16.65 5.93 14.51
N GLY A 143 -17.12 5.21 15.54
CA GLY A 143 -18.45 4.58 15.58
C GLY A 143 -18.42 3.07 15.33
N VAL A 144 -17.30 2.56 14.83
CA VAL A 144 -16.91 1.14 14.74
C VAL A 144 -15.49 1.04 15.29
N THR A 145 -15.21 0.02 16.09
CA THR A 145 -13.88 -0.21 16.66
C THR A 145 -13.08 -1.11 15.71
N ASN A 146 -11.88 -0.69 15.31
CA ASN A 146 -11.01 -1.46 14.42
C ASN A 146 -9.64 -1.65 15.08
N PRO A 147 -9.41 -2.76 15.79
CA PRO A 147 -8.19 -2.96 16.54
C PRO A 147 -7.11 -3.68 15.72
N GLY A 148 -5.87 -3.47 16.18
CA GLY A 148 -4.78 -4.43 15.95
C GLY A 148 -4.19 -4.45 14.54
N LEU A 149 -3.45 -5.53 14.27
CA LEU A 149 -2.61 -5.73 13.07
C LEU A 149 -3.31 -5.47 11.74
N MET A 150 -4.58 -5.86 11.64
CA MET A 150 -5.37 -5.79 10.42
C MET A 150 -6.51 -4.78 10.50
N GLN A 151 -6.59 -3.97 11.57
CA GLN A 151 -7.65 -2.97 11.78
C GLN A 151 -9.05 -3.56 11.49
N SER A 152 -9.37 -4.68 12.14
CA SER A 152 -10.53 -5.50 11.76
C SER A 152 -11.84 -4.97 12.34
N HIS A 153 -12.93 -4.97 11.56
CA HIS A 153 -14.22 -4.44 11.98
C HIS A 153 -14.76 -5.14 13.26
N ASN A 154 -14.83 -4.40 14.37
CA ASN A 154 -15.15 -4.89 15.72
C ASN A 154 -14.35 -6.15 16.12
N GLY A 155 -13.07 -6.18 15.76
CA GLY A 155 -12.14 -7.23 16.16
C GLY A 155 -12.03 -7.38 17.68
N GLN A 156 -11.69 -8.58 18.12
CA GLN A 156 -11.47 -8.92 19.53
C GLN A 156 -9.97 -8.92 19.88
N GLY A 157 -9.10 -9.21 18.90
CA GLY A 157 -7.65 -9.20 19.10
C GLY A 157 -7.07 -7.79 19.21
N SER A 158 -6.25 -7.54 20.22
CA SER A 158 -5.46 -6.31 20.31
C SER A 158 -4.34 -6.43 21.33
N CYS A 159 -3.22 -5.76 21.06
CA CYS A 159 -2.18 -5.47 22.04
C CYS A 159 -2.01 -3.97 22.32
N ASN A 160 -2.98 -3.16 21.88
CA ASN A 160 -3.02 -1.72 22.12
C ASN A 160 -4.49 -1.21 22.12
N ASN A 161 -5.26 -1.64 23.12
CA ASN A 161 -6.64 -1.20 23.34
C ASN A 161 -6.79 -0.72 24.79
N GLY A 162 -6.31 0.50 25.06
CA GLY A 162 -6.25 1.10 26.40
C GLY A 162 -4.97 0.77 27.18
N GLU A 163 -4.38 -0.41 26.95
CA GLU A 163 -3.06 -0.80 27.47
C GLU A 163 -2.19 -1.38 26.35
N VAL A 164 -0.89 -1.05 26.37
CA VAL A 164 0.10 -1.59 25.44
C VAL A 164 0.73 -2.85 26.02
N LEU A 165 0.53 -4.00 25.37
CA LEU A 165 1.09 -5.27 25.79
C LEU A 165 2.50 -5.48 25.21
N THR A 166 3.48 -5.74 26.08
CA THR A 166 4.88 -6.00 25.69
C THR A 166 5.51 -7.12 26.54
N PRO A 167 5.76 -8.32 25.98
CA PRO A 167 5.44 -8.74 24.62
C PRO A 167 3.91 -8.87 24.40
N CYS A 168 3.48 -8.74 23.15
CA CYS A 168 2.17 -9.06 22.66
C CYS A 168 2.02 -10.59 22.61
N PRO A 169 1.05 -11.18 23.33
CA PRO A 169 0.87 -12.63 23.37
C PRO A 169 0.61 -13.21 21.97
N ALA A 170 1.17 -14.39 21.69
CA ALA A 170 0.97 -15.09 20.41
C ALA A 170 -0.52 -15.30 20.06
N GLU A 171 -1.34 -15.62 21.07
CA GLU A 171 -2.79 -15.77 20.90
C GLU A 171 -3.48 -14.46 20.50
N GLN A 172 -3.00 -13.30 20.97
CA GLN A 172 -3.53 -12.00 20.55
C GLN A 172 -3.11 -11.69 19.10
N ILE A 173 -1.87 -12.00 18.73
CA ILE A 173 -1.39 -11.88 17.33
C ILE A 173 -2.26 -12.71 16.39
N LYS A 174 -2.48 -13.98 16.75
CA LYS A 174 -3.34 -14.88 16.00
C LYS A 174 -4.78 -14.39 15.93
N GLN A 175 -5.34 -13.92 17.04
CA GLN A 175 -6.71 -13.39 17.06
C GLN A 175 -6.86 -12.19 16.12
N MET A 176 -5.91 -11.24 16.11
CA MET A 176 -5.93 -10.10 15.18
C MET A 176 -5.92 -10.53 13.71
N ILE A 177 -5.12 -11.55 13.37
CA ILE A 177 -5.05 -12.08 11.99
C ILE A 177 -6.34 -12.85 11.63
N LYS A 178 -6.87 -13.61 12.59
CA LYS A 178 -8.12 -14.35 12.46
C LYS A 178 -9.31 -13.41 12.23
N ASP A 179 -9.43 -12.35 13.03
CA ASP A 179 -10.50 -11.35 12.89
C ASP A 179 -10.45 -10.67 11.52
N GLY A 180 -9.27 -10.29 11.03
CA GLY A 180 -9.12 -9.67 9.71
C GLY A 180 -9.35 -10.64 8.55
N THR A 181 -9.00 -11.91 8.69
CA THR A 181 -9.09 -12.88 7.60
C THR A 181 -10.43 -13.59 7.54
N GLU A 182 -10.91 -14.09 8.67
CA GLU A 182 -12.17 -14.84 8.79
C GLU A 182 -13.38 -13.94 9.08
N GLY A 183 -13.14 -12.68 9.46
CA GLY A 183 -14.19 -11.75 9.85
C GLY A 183 -14.61 -11.90 11.31
N THR A 184 -15.53 -11.04 11.71
CA THR A 184 -16.12 -11.01 13.06
C THR A 184 -17.63 -11.27 12.97
N SER A 185 -18.34 -11.16 14.10
CA SER A 185 -19.81 -11.20 14.08
C SER A 185 -20.42 -9.98 13.38
N ASP A 186 -19.67 -8.88 13.28
CA ASP A 186 -20.19 -7.57 12.90
C ASP A 186 -19.65 -7.07 11.56
N GLY A 187 -18.60 -7.72 11.03
CA GLY A 187 -18.00 -7.32 9.77
C GLY A 187 -17.25 -8.44 9.07
N ASP A 188 -17.16 -8.28 7.76
CA ASP A 188 -16.49 -9.21 6.85
C ASP A 188 -14.97 -9.18 7.02
N GLY A 189 -14.35 -10.36 6.93
CA GLY A 189 -12.92 -10.50 6.75
C GLY A 189 -12.56 -10.73 5.28
N LEU A 190 -11.27 -10.96 5.01
CA LEU A 190 -10.77 -11.21 3.66
C LEU A 190 -11.48 -12.37 2.96
N LYS A 191 -11.87 -13.42 3.68
CA LYS A 191 -12.60 -14.55 3.13
C LYS A 191 -13.92 -14.12 2.48
N GLN A 192 -14.74 -13.37 3.22
CA GLN A 192 -16.02 -12.87 2.73
C GLN A 192 -15.83 -11.84 1.61
N CYS A 193 -14.83 -10.97 1.75
CA CYS A 193 -14.48 -10.01 0.70
C CYS A 193 -14.11 -10.71 -0.62
N LEU A 194 -13.36 -11.82 -0.55
CA LEU A 194 -13.02 -12.64 -1.71
C LEU A 194 -14.24 -13.33 -2.30
N GLU A 195 -15.10 -13.92 -1.48
CA GLU A 195 -16.36 -14.52 -1.95
C GLU A 195 -17.22 -13.49 -2.71
N GLN A 196 -17.34 -12.26 -2.18
CA GLN A 196 -18.04 -11.16 -2.84
C GLN A 196 -17.35 -10.71 -4.15
N ALA A 197 -16.03 -10.74 -4.19
CA ALA A 197 -15.25 -10.36 -5.36
C ALA A 197 -15.22 -11.42 -6.48
N GLY A 198 -15.71 -12.64 -6.24
CA GLY A 198 -15.74 -13.73 -7.22
C GLY A 198 -14.85 -14.93 -6.90
N GLY A 199 -14.30 -15.00 -5.69
CA GLY A 199 -13.49 -16.11 -5.19
C GLY A 199 -12.01 -16.06 -5.59
N VAL A 200 -11.29 -17.13 -5.28
CA VAL A 200 -9.81 -17.18 -5.35
C VAL A 200 -9.23 -17.53 -6.73
N GLY A 201 -10.07 -17.72 -7.74
CA GLY A 201 -9.64 -18.22 -9.05
C GLY A 201 -8.89 -17.20 -9.93
N ASP A 202 -9.07 -15.91 -9.67
CA ASP A 202 -8.51 -14.81 -10.47
C ASP A 202 -7.89 -13.76 -9.54
N ALA A 203 -6.66 -13.32 -9.85
CA ALA A 203 -5.94 -12.29 -9.10
C ALA A 203 -6.74 -10.98 -9.02
N ALA A 204 -7.53 -10.66 -10.05
CA ALA A 204 -8.38 -9.48 -10.06
C ALA A 204 -9.37 -9.46 -8.88
N ASN A 205 -9.84 -10.64 -8.45
CA ASN A 205 -10.76 -10.77 -7.33
C ASN A 205 -10.07 -10.45 -6.00
N PHE A 206 -8.76 -10.69 -5.87
CA PHE A 206 -8.01 -10.29 -4.68
C PHE A 206 -7.87 -8.76 -4.59
N TYR A 207 -7.63 -8.08 -5.71
CA TYR A 207 -7.55 -6.62 -5.73
C TYR A 207 -8.91 -5.96 -5.46
N ALA A 208 -9.97 -6.57 -5.98
CA ALA A 208 -11.35 -6.20 -5.69
C ALA A 208 -11.71 -6.48 -4.22
N ALA A 209 -11.31 -7.63 -3.67
CA ALA A 209 -11.49 -7.95 -2.26
C ALA A 209 -10.74 -6.97 -1.34
N ALA A 210 -9.53 -6.54 -1.72
CA ALA A 210 -8.80 -5.50 -0.99
C ALA A 210 -9.59 -4.18 -0.97
N ARG A 211 -10.26 -3.82 -2.08
CA ARG A 211 -11.16 -2.66 -2.12
C ARG A 211 -12.34 -2.85 -1.17
N ILE A 212 -12.99 -4.02 -1.18
CA ILE A 212 -14.11 -4.32 -0.27
C ILE A 212 -13.65 -4.26 1.18
N TYR A 213 -12.48 -4.81 1.52
CA TYR A 213 -11.93 -4.74 2.88
C TYR A 213 -11.73 -3.29 3.33
N ASN A 214 -11.20 -2.43 2.47
CA ASN A 214 -10.93 -1.03 2.78
C ASN A 214 -12.19 -0.15 2.87
N SER A 215 -13.15 -0.32 1.96
CA SER A 215 -14.28 0.60 1.79
C SER A 215 -15.66 -0.03 1.96
N GLY A 216 -15.72 -1.32 2.30
CA GLY A 216 -16.95 -2.12 2.41
C GLY A 216 -17.67 -2.39 1.08
N SER A 217 -17.14 -1.90 -0.05
CA SER A 217 -17.80 -2.01 -1.34
C SER A 217 -16.88 -1.69 -2.51
N ILE A 218 -17.23 -2.17 -3.70
CA ILE A 218 -16.63 -1.76 -4.97
C ILE A 218 -17.50 -0.63 -5.57
N PRO A 219 -16.90 0.46 -6.07
CA PRO A 219 -17.64 1.50 -6.79
C PRO A 219 -18.44 0.94 -7.98
N ALA A 220 -19.58 1.55 -8.30
CA ALA A 220 -20.42 1.11 -9.41
C ALA A 220 -19.72 1.11 -10.78
N SER A 221 -18.67 1.91 -10.94
CA SER A 221 -17.81 1.93 -12.14
C SER A 221 -16.92 0.71 -12.28
N GLY A 222 -16.69 -0.04 -11.20
CA GLY A 222 -15.69 -1.10 -11.10
C GLY A 222 -14.25 -0.59 -11.01
N ASN A 223 -14.01 0.73 -10.95
CA ASN A 223 -12.67 1.29 -10.78
C ASN A 223 -12.25 1.23 -9.31
N LEU A 224 -11.20 0.46 -9.02
CA LEU A 224 -10.69 0.21 -7.69
C LEU A 224 -9.94 1.42 -7.10
N GLY A 225 -9.65 2.46 -7.88
CA GLY A 225 -9.14 3.74 -7.39
C GLY A 225 -10.23 4.74 -7.00
N GLN A 226 -11.52 4.42 -7.19
CA GLN A 226 -12.64 5.29 -6.87
C GLN A 226 -13.34 4.87 -5.56
N GLY A 227 -14.34 5.63 -5.15
CA GLY A 227 -15.18 5.31 -4.00
C GLY A 227 -14.84 6.15 -2.77
N ILE A 228 -15.12 5.57 -1.62
CA ILE A 228 -14.87 6.15 -0.29
C ILE A 228 -13.67 5.40 0.31
N ALA A 229 -12.94 6.02 1.23
CA ALA A 229 -11.72 5.53 1.87
C ALA A 229 -10.46 5.68 0.99
N THR A 230 -9.38 4.93 1.30
CA THR A 230 -8.04 5.15 0.73
C THR A 230 -8.00 4.71 -0.73
N HIS A 231 -7.84 5.65 -1.64
CA HIS A 231 -7.99 5.42 -3.07
C HIS A 231 -6.87 4.52 -3.63
N CYS A 232 -5.63 4.65 -3.15
CA CYS A 232 -4.49 3.86 -3.59
C CYS A 232 -4.46 2.40 -3.08
N TYR A 233 -5.35 2.02 -2.16
CA TYR A 233 -5.29 0.76 -1.41
C TYR A 233 -5.09 -0.50 -2.28
N SER A 234 -5.95 -0.72 -3.30
CA SER A 234 -5.81 -1.89 -4.17
C SER A 234 -4.52 -1.88 -4.99
N SER A 235 -4.06 -0.70 -5.44
CA SER A 235 -2.79 -0.56 -6.16
C SER A 235 -1.62 -0.90 -5.24
N ASP A 236 -1.63 -0.38 -4.01
CA ASP A 236 -0.60 -0.66 -3.01
C ASP A 236 -0.54 -2.15 -2.64
N VAL A 237 -1.69 -2.81 -2.48
CA VAL A 237 -1.78 -4.25 -2.20
C VAL A 237 -1.23 -5.08 -3.36
N ALA A 238 -1.59 -4.75 -4.61
CA ALA A 238 -1.06 -5.43 -5.79
C ALA A 238 0.47 -5.27 -5.93
N ASN A 239 1.01 -4.10 -5.58
CA ASN A 239 2.46 -3.90 -5.57
C ASN A 239 3.15 -4.74 -4.48
N ARG A 240 2.57 -4.84 -3.27
CA ARG A 240 3.12 -5.73 -2.23
C ARG A 240 3.17 -7.18 -2.66
N LEU A 241 2.11 -7.65 -3.31
CA LEU A 241 2.02 -9.01 -3.83
C LEU A 241 3.03 -9.31 -4.95
N THR A 242 3.55 -8.29 -5.63
CA THR A 242 4.45 -8.45 -6.79
C THR A 242 5.90 -8.07 -6.53
N GLY A 243 6.24 -7.56 -5.35
CA GLY A 243 7.65 -7.35 -4.97
C GLY A 243 7.98 -6.05 -4.26
N TRP A 244 7.03 -5.14 -4.09
CA TRP A 244 7.25 -3.88 -3.38
C TRP A 244 7.13 -4.08 -1.86
N SER A 245 8.25 -4.00 -1.13
CA SER A 245 8.27 -4.18 0.32
C SER A 245 8.87 -3.02 1.12
N THR A 246 9.45 -2.02 0.44
CA THR A 246 10.07 -0.85 1.07
C THR A 246 9.96 0.40 0.20
N GLY A 247 10.03 1.58 0.83
CA GLY A 247 9.95 2.87 0.17
C GLY A 247 8.51 3.38 0.06
N PRO A 248 8.32 4.66 -0.28
CA PRO A 248 6.99 5.24 -0.40
C PRO A 248 6.23 4.67 -1.61
N SER A 249 4.91 4.64 -1.51
CA SER A 249 4.04 4.48 -2.67
C SER A 249 4.18 5.70 -3.57
N THR A 250 4.16 5.51 -4.89
CA THR A 250 4.07 6.62 -5.85
C THR A 250 2.64 6.82 -6.34
N CYS A 251 1.66 6.17 -5.72
CA CYS A 251 0.26 6.37 -6.02
C CYS A 251 -0.26 7.63 -5.33
N GLU A 252 -0.93 8.48 -6.11
CA GLU A 252 -1.55 9.72 -5.63
C GLU A 252 -3.06 9.50 -5.49
N ASP A 253 -3.61 9.64 -4.27
CA ASP A 253 -5.00 9.32 -3.95
C ASP A 253 -6.00 10.13 -4.80
N ASN A 254 -5.69 11.38 -5.13
CA ASN A 254 -6.53 12.25 -5.95
C ASN A 254 -6.46 11.93 -7.45
N VAL A 255 -5.50 11.12 -7.89
CA VAL A 255 -5.27 10.79 -9.30
C VAL A 255 -5.80 9.41 -9.64
N ILE A 256 -5.56 8.42 -8.78
CA ILE A 256 -5.76 7.00 -9.10
C ILE A 256 -7.19 6.65 -9.55
N GLY A 257 -8.20 7.35 -9.02
CA GLY A 257 -9.60 7.17 -9.42
C GLY A 257 -9.94 7.66 -10.84
N SER A 258 -9.08 8.46 -11.46
CA SER A 258 -9.25 8.91 -12.85
C SER A 258 -8.63 7.96 -13.87
N LEU A 259 -7.74 7.06 -13.42
CA LEU A 259 -7.03 6.13 -14.27
C LEU A 259 -7.88 4.88 -14.53
N ASP A 260 -7.97 4.46 -15.79
CA ASP A 260 -8.70 3.25 -16.21
C ASP A 260 -7.79 2.02 -16.41
N LYS A 261 -6.47 2.24 -16.33
CA LYS A 261 -5.42 1.24 -16.53
C LYS A 261 -4.16 1.58 -15.73
N ALA A 262 -3.25 0.61 -15.65
CA ALA A 262 -1.92 0.79 -15.08
C ALA A 262 -1.10 1.84 -15.86
N VAL A 263 -0.47 2.74 -15.12
CA VAL A 263 0.51 3.71 -15.64
C VAL A 263 1.88 3.10 -15.37
N THR A 264 2.38 2.29 -16.31
CA THR A 264 3.64 1.57 -16.10
C THR A 264 4.86 2.37 -16.54
N SER A 265 5.92 2.30 -15.73
CA SER A 265 7.30 2.54 -16.18
C SER A 265 7.98 1.26 -16.71
N ILE A 266 7.50 0.05 -16.39
CA ILE A 266 8.31 -1.19 -16.49
C ILE A 266 7.79 -2.25 -17.50
N PHE A 267 6.54 -2.19 -17.96
CA PHE A 267 6.00 -3.17 -18.94
C PHE A 267 6.18 -2.77 -20.41
N ARG A 268 7.11 -1.86 -20.73
CA ARG A 268 7.45 -1.52 -22.14
C ARG A 268 8.41 -2.49 -22.84
N PHE A 269 8.97 -3.50 -22.17
CA PHE A 269 9.84 -4.46 -22.85
C PHE A 269 9.11 -5.76 -23.16
N THR A 270 8.53 -5.83 -24.36
CA THR A 270 8.81 -6.87 -25.37
C THR A 270 8.05 -6.57 -26.67
N SER A 271 8.57 -5.63 -27.45
CA SER A 271 8.64 -5.73 -28.92
C SER A 271 9.39 -4.54 -29.49
N SER A 272 10.72 -4.65 -29.54
CA SER A 272 11.52 -4.30 -30.72
C SER A 272 12.98 -4.62 -30.44
N LEU A 273 13.45 -5.68 -31.10
CA LEU A 273 14.86 -5.86 -31.43
C LEU A 273 15.25 -4.86 -32.53
N VAL A 274 16.56 -4.65 -32.66
CA VAL A 274 17.31 -3.80 -33.64
C VAL A 274 17.48 -2.35 -33.18
N GLY A 275 18.66 -1.78 -32.92
CA GLY A 275 20.06 -2.21 -33.02
C GLY A 275 20.98 -0.97 -33.09
N GLY A 276 22.07 -0.95 -32.30
CA GLY A 276 23.28 -0.08 -32.41
C GLY A 276 23.11 1.42 -32.13
N SER A 277 24.10 2.22 -31.73
CA SER A 277 25.49 2.08 -31.23
C SER A 277 26.07 3.52 -31.20
N ASP A 278 26.83 3.86 -30.14
CA ASP A 278 27.88 4.91 -30.07
C ASP A 278 27.47 6.38 -30.26
N SER A 279 28.16 7.44 -29.80
CA SER A 279 29.12 7.76 -28.72
C SER A 279 29.35 9.30 -28.79
N ASP A 280 30.00 9.86 -27.77
CA ASP A 280 30.79 11.11 -27.76
C ASP A 280 30.15 12.52 -27.60
N SER A 281 30.23 13.02 -26.36
CA SER A 281 31.26 13.96 -25.82
C SER A 281 31.69 15.25 -26.54
N SER A 282 32.05 16.21 -25.66
CA SER A 282 32.93 17.39 -25.79
C SER A 282 32.30 18.67 -26.36
N ASP A 283 32.66 19.88 -25.97
CA ASP A 283 33.33 20.53 -24.82
C ASP A 283 33.29 22.04 -25.19
N SER A 284 33.51 22.94 -24.23
CA SER A 284 34.37 24.16 -24.31
C SER A 284 33.84 25.29 -23.40
N ASP A 285 34.57 25.56 -22.33
CA ASP A 285 35.30 26.82 -22.00
C ASP A 285 34.63 28.17 -22.38
N ASP A 286 34.66 29.27 -21.63
CA ASP A 286 35.76 29.81 -20.80
C ASP A 286 35.28 31.08 -20.04
N SER A 287 35.98 31.39 -18.94
CA SER A 287 36.37 32.72 -18.42
C SER A 287 35.38 33.76 -17.84
N ASP A 288 35.54 33.95 -16.52
CA ASP A 288 36.21 35.11 -15.88
C ASP A 288 35.40 36.13 -15.03
N SER A 289 35.94 36.27 -13.81
CA SER A 289 35.98 37.34 -12.79
C SER A 289 34.84 38.33 -12.55
N GLY A 290 34.55 38.51 -11.26
CA GLY A 290 34.03 39.78 -10.75
C GLY A 290 33.52 39.74 -9.31
N SER A 291 34.43 39.63 -8.34
CA SER A 291 34.15 39.78 -6.91
C SER A 291 33.53 41.14 -6.58
N THR A 292 32.58 41.20 -5.64
CA THR A 292 32.58 42.21 -4.55
C THR A 292 31.56 41.86 -3.47
N GLU A 293 32.08 41.76 -2.25
CA GLU A 293 31.34 41.69 -1.00
C GLU A 293 30.54 42.98 -0.74
N SER A 294 29.39 42.87 -0.08
CA SER A 294 29.11 43.81 1.01
C SER A 294 28.06 43.27 1.97
N SER A 295 28.54 43.02 3.18
CA SER A 295 27.81 42.73 4.40
C SER A 295 26.89 43.88 4.82
N THR A 296 25.74 43.56 5.41
CA THR A 296 25.32 44.26 6.64
C THR A 296 24.44 43.35 7.48
N SER A 297 24.96 42.98 8.65
CA SER A 297 24.18 42.54 9.79
C SER A 297 23.27 43.68 10.27
N THR A 298 22.26 43.40 11.10
CA THR A 298 22.32 43.64 12.57
C THR A 298 20.92 43.46 13.21
N THR A 299 20.91 42.74 14.33
CA THR A 299 20.03 42.83 15.52
C THR A 299 18.56 42.36 15.51
N THR A 300 18.37 41.21 16.17
CA THR A 300 17.81 41.07 17.53
C THR A 300 16.53 41.84 17.89
N ALA A 301 15.45 41.09 18.16
CA ALA A 301 14.69 41.16 19.43
C ALA A 301 13.63 40.04 19.52
N ALA A 302 13.88 39.05 20.37
CA ALA A 302 12.84 38.48 21.24
C ALA A 302 12.73 39.44 22.47
N PRO A 303 11.62 39.52 23.25
CA PRO A 303 11.11 38.38 24.01
C PRO A 303 9.59 38.37 24.31
N THR A 304 9.11 37.27 24.90
CA THR A 304 8.42 37.20 26.21
C THR A 304 7.17 36.33 26.20
N ALA A 305 7.20 35.38 27.13
CA ALA A 305 6.13 34.46 27.54
C ALA A 305 4.99 35.18 28.28
N THR A 306 3.81 34.58 28.31
CA THR A 306 2.82 34.81 29.38
C THR A 306 1.98 33.55 29.60
N GLU A 307 1.64 33.38 30.88
CA GLU A 307 1.30 32.17 31.63
C GLU A 307 -0.13 31.61 31.44
N ALA A 308 -0.30 30.43 32.06
CA ALA A 308 -1.50 29.68 32.37
C ALA A 308 -2.58 30.43 33.17
N PRO A 309 -3.72 29.76 33.43
CA PRO A 309 -4.19 29.68 34.80
C PRO A 309 -4.62 28.26 35.25
N THR A 310 -4.64 28.10 36.57
CA THR A 310 -4.84 26.86 37.35
C THR A 310 -6.16 26.89 38.15
N SER A 311 -6.61 25.69 38.56
CA SER A 311 -7.42 25.37 39.77
C SER A 311 -8.97 25.46 39.63
N THR A 312 -9.84 24.59 40.20
CA THR A 312 -9.78 23.79 41.44
C THR A 312 -10.87 22.67 41.50
N THR A 313 -10.51 21.53 42.08
CA THR A 313 -11.19 20.54 42.98
C THR A 313 -12.72 20.46 43.17
N GLU A 314 -13.28 19.23 43.11
CA GLU A 314 -13.99 18.56 44.24
C GLU A 314 -14.32 17.07 43.97
N ALA A 315 -14.25 16.25 45.03
CA ALA A 315 -14.68 14.84 45.14
C ALA A 315 -15.99 14.75 45.95
N PRO A 316 -16.68 13.58 46.01
CA PRO A 316 -16.52 12.77 47.23
C PRO A 316 -16.62 11.22 47.10
N THR A 317 -15.95 10.62 48.08
CA THR A 317 -16.00 9.32 48.82
C THR A 317 -17.13 8.27 48.68
N THR A 318 -16.66 7.00 48.56
CA THR A 318 -16.99 5.71 49.23
C THR A 318 -18.40 5.11 49.25
N THR A 319 -18.52 3.82 48.88
CA THR A 319 -19.18 2.75 49.67
C THR A 319 -18.63 1.37 49.25
N GLU A 320 -18.57 0.47 50.23
CA GLU A 320 -17.86 -0.80 50.39
C GLU A 320 -18.59 -2.04 49.83
N ALA A 321 -17.90 -3.18 49.83
CA ALA A 321 -18.20 -4.52 49.25
C ALA A 321 -19.32 -5.32 49.98
N PRO A 322 -19.65 -6.59 49.60
CA PRO A 322 -18.78 -7.78 49.75
C PRO A 322 -18.73 -8.68 48.48
N ALA A 323 -17.60 -9.26 48.09
CA ALA A 323 -16.97 -10.48 48.63
C ALA A 323 -17.85 -11.75 48.60
N THR A 324 -17.66 -12.59 47.58
CA THR A 324 -17.83 -14.05 47.70
C THR A 324 -16.64 -14.75 47.09
N THR A 325 -15.88 -15.34 47.99
CA THR A 325 -14.82 -16.33 47.83
C THR A 325 -15.37 -17.64 47.28
N GLU A 326 -14.84 -18.15 46.18
CA GLU A 326 -14.64 -19.60 45.99
C GLU A 326 -13.37 -19.87 45.18
N ALA A 327 -12.51 -20.69 45.75
CA ALA A 327 -11.40 -21.40 45.12
C ALA A 327 -11.32 -22.77 45.82
N PRO A 328 -10.55 -23.74 45.31
CA PRO A 328 -10.49 -24.25 43.94
C PRO A 328 -10.84 -25.75 43.94
N SER A 329 -11.41 -26.28 42.84
CA SER A 329 -11.48 -27.74 42.65
C SER A 329 -10.43 -28.19 41.65
N THR A 330 -9.40 -28.84 42.21
CA THR A 330 -8.41 -29.65 41.53
C THR A 330 -9.06 -30.84 40.84
N VAL A 331 -8.86 -30.98 39.53
CA VAL A 331 -8.93 -32.27 38.83
C VAL A 331 -7.65 -32.45 38.01
N THR A 332 -6.81 -33.33 38.54
CA THR A 332 -5.66 -33.94 37.88
C THR A 332 -6.13 -35.12 37.03
N SER A 333 -5.31 -35.51 36.05
CA SER A 333 -5.32 -36.77 35.26
C SER A 333 -6.22 -36.74 34.01
N THR A 334 -5.79 -37.06 32.79
CA THR A 334 -4.60 -37.80 32.30
C THR A 334 -4.44 -37.54 30.78
N SER A 335 -3.20 -37.28 30.34
CA SER A 335 -2.83 -37.32 28.93
C SER A 335 -3.02 -38.72 28.36
N THR A 336 -3.86 -38.86 27.34
CA THR A 336 -3.97 -40.09 26.54
C THR A 336 -3.38 -39.82 25.16
N THR A 337 -2.16 -40.31 24.94
CA THR A 337 -1.56 -40.45 23.62
C THR A 337 -2.37 -41.45 22.82
N THR A 338 -3.01 -40.99 21.75
CA THR A 338 -3.57 -41.87 20.71
C THR A 338 -2.82 -41.60 19.42
N SER A 339 -1.90 -42.51 19.09
CA SER A 339 -1.41 -42.68 17.73
C SER A 339 -2.58 -43.17 16.87
N THR A 340 -2.85 -42.52 15.75
CA THR A 340 -3.68 -43.10 14.69
C THR A 340 -3.10 -42.76 13.34
N SER A 341 -2.97 -43.83 12.57
CA SER A 341 -2.17 -44.00 11.38
C SER A 341 -2.65 -43.18 10.18
N THR A 342 -1.67 -42.64 9.47
CA THR A 342 -1.74 -42.18 8.09
C THR A 342 -2.41 -43.22 7.20
N SER A 343 -3.55 -42.89 6.61
CA SER A 343 -4.12 -43.62 5.48
C SER A 343 -4.09 -42.70 4.27
N THR A 344 -3.13 -42.93 3.40
CA THR A 344 -3.03 -42.34 2.06
C THR A 344 -4.21 -42.82 1.21
N ASN A 345 -5.20 -41.95 1.01
CA ASN A 345 -6.19 -42.15 -0.05
C ASN A 345 -5.61 -41.61 -1.36
N THR A 346 -5.06 -42.52 -2.16
CA THR A 346 -4.72 -42.29 -3.56
C THR A 346 -6.02 -42.16 -4.36
N VAL A 347 -6.48 -40.93 -4.59
CA VAL A 347 -7.55 -40.66 -5.56
C VAL A 347 -6.97 -40.81 -6.96
N THR A 348 -7.34 -41.90 -7.62
CA THR A 348 -7.01 -42.17 -9.02
C THR A 348 -8.03 -41.41 -9.89
N TYR A 349 -7.64 -40.28 -10.48
CA TYR A 349 -8.47 -39.61 -11.48
C TYR A 349 -8.37 -40.37 -12.80
N THR A 350 -9.47 -41.00 -13.19
CA THR A 350 -9.66 -41.55 -14.54
C THR A 350 -10.09 -40.41 -15.46
N LEU A 351 -9.24 -40.08 -16.44
CA LEU A 351 -9.57 -39.16 -17.52
C LEU A 351 -10.59 -39.85 -18.45
N ASN A 352 -11.80 -39.32 -18.52
CA ASN A 352 -12.80 -39.79 -19.48
C ASN A 352 -13.57 -38.63 -20.11
N GLY A 353 -13.39 -38.47 -21.43
CA GLY A 353 -14.44 -38.02 -22.34
C GLY A 353 -14.64 -36.52 -22.53
N SER A 354 -14.01 -35.99 -23.57
CA SER A 354 -14.41 -34.76 -24.26
C SER A 354 -15.79 -34.91 -24.90
N PRO A 355 -16.62 -33.86 -24.89
CA PRO A 355 -17.47 -33.53 -26.02
C PRO A 355 -16.95 -32.26 -26.71
N THR A 356 -16.78 -32.41 -28.01
CA THR A 356 -16.45 -31.37 -28.98
C THR A 356 -17.69 -30.51 -29.20
N ASP A 357 -17.59 -29.20 -28.99
CA ASP A 357 -18.53 -28.26 -29.59
C ASP A 357 -17.80 -26.99 -30.05
N THR A 358 -17.86 -26.79 -31.36
CA THR A 358 -17.37 -25.61 -32.10
C THR A 358 -18.53 -24.65 -32.29
N PRO A 359 -18.33 -23.34 -32.04
CA PRO A 359 -19.04 -22.33 -32.82
C PRO A 359 -18.07 -21.40 -33.56
N ALA A 360 -18.58 -20.96 -34.71
CA ALA A 360 -17.90 -20.31 -35.81
C ALA A 360 -17.33 -18.92 -35.53
N ALA A 361 -16.21 -18.62 -36.16
CA ALA A 361 -15.61 -17.30 -36.25
C ALA A 361 -16.52 -16.32 -37.00
N THR A 362 -16.86 -15.21 -36.35
CA THR A 362 -17.51 -14.05 -36.98
C THR A 362 -16.51 -12.90 -37.00
N SER A 363 -16.09 -12.50 -38.20
CA SER A 363 -15.21 -11.36 -38.45
C SER A 363 -16.00 -10.06 -38.31
N SER A 364 -15.48 -9.10 -37.55
CA SER A 364 -15.96 -7.72 -37.54
C SER A 364 -14.77 -6.77 -37.46
N ALA A 365 -14.55 -6.04 -38.55
CA ALA A 365 -13.58 -4.96 -38.64
C ALA A 365 -14.11 -3.73 -37.88
N SER A 366 -13.33 -3.20 -36.93
CA SER A 366 -13.65 -1.99 -36.19
C SER A 366 -12.64 -0.89 -36.50
N THR A 367 -13.15 0.24 -36.96
CA THR A 367 -12.45 1.44 -37.42
C THR A 367 -11.81 2.20 -36.26
N ALA A 368 -10.60 2.74 -36.47
CA ALA A 368 -9.88 3.56 -35.50
C ALA A 368 -10.61 4.90 -35.20
N PRO A 369 -10.68 5.38 -33.93
CA PRO A 369 -11.20 6.71 -33.62
C PRO A 369 -10.24 7.82 -34.06
N ALA A 370 -10.80 8.93 -34.55
CA ALA A 370 -10.06 10.12 -34.97
C ALA A 370 -9.42 10.87 -33.78
N ALA A 371 -8.26 11.48 -34.04
CA ALA A 371 -7.52 12.31 -33.09
C ALA A 371 -8.35 13.50 -32.58
N PRO A 372 -8.33 13.83 -31.27
CA PRO A 372 -8.97 15.02 -30.77
C PRO A 372 -8.22 16.27 -31.23
N THR A 373 -8.98 17.26 -31.69
CA THR A 373 -8.51 18.53 -32.22
C THR A 373 -8.11 19.44 -31.05
N ALA A 374 -6.90 20.00 -31.10
CA ALA A 374 -6.42 20.99 -30.13
C ALA A 374 -7.35 22.22 -30.12
N SER A 375 -8.03 22.45 -29.00
CA SER A 375 -8.86 23.64 -28.80
C SER A 375 -7.99 24.79 -28.31
N SER A 376 -7.73 25.76 -29.19
CA SER A 376 -7.14 27.04 -28.84
C SER A 376 -8.11 27.86 -27.96
N GLY A 377 -7.88 27.89 -26.65
CA GLY A 377 -8.68 28.65 -25.68
C GLY A 377 -7.96 29.90 -25.16
N SER A 378 -8.45 31.07 -25.58
CA SER A 378 -8.49 32.40 -24.92
C SER A 378 -7.30 32.92 -24.09
N SER A 379 -6.77 34.07 -24.54
CA SER A 379 -5.60 34.82 -24.05
C SER A 379 -5.80 35.62 -22.74
N SER A 380 -6.55 35.12 -21.76
CA SER A 380 -6.84 35.87 -20.50
C SER A 380 -6.30 35.25 -19.22
N ALA A 381 -5.73 34.04 -19.28
CA ALA A 381 -5.16 33.38 -18.10
C ALA A 381 -3.76 33.94 -17.78
N PRO A 382 -3.42 34.18 -16.50
CA PRO A 382 -2.08 34.61 -16.12
C PRO A 382 -1.00 33.56 -16.47
N ILE A 383 0.18 34.02 -16.91
CA ILE A 383 1.33 33.14 -17.17
C ILE A 383 1.94 32.73 -15.82
N TYR A 384 2.33 31.46 -15.71
CA TYR A 384 3.04 30.95 -14.54
C TYR A 384 4.34 31.76 -14.33
N PRO A 385 4.60 32.31 -13.12
CA PRO A 385 5.71 33.27 -12.92
C PRO A 385 7.11 32.74 -13.27
N TYR A 386 7.28 31.42 -13.35
CA TYR A 386 8.53 30.75 -13.67
C TYR A 386 8.51 30.03 -15.03
N ALA A 387 7.58 30.40 -15.91
CA ALA A 387 7.57 29.93 -17.29
C ALA A 387 8.77 30.49 -18.07
N ASN A 388 9.32 29.69 -18.99
CA ASN A 388 10.44 30.09 -19.84
C ASN A 388 10.12 31.38 -20.61
N SER A 389 11.03 32.36 -20.60
CA SER A 389 10.81 33.67 -21.23
C SER A 389 10.78 33.62 -22.76
N SER A 390 11.35 32.59 -23.37
CA SER A 390 11.33 32.34 -24.82
C SER A 390 10.11 31.51 -25.26
N CYS A 391 9.15 31.26 -24.38
CA CYS A 391 8.04 30.36 -24.66
C CYS A 391 7.20 30.78 -25.87
N THR A 392 6.99 29.84 -26.79
CA THR A 392 6.21 30.02 -28.02
C THR A 392 4.83 29.34 -27.97
N GLN A 393 4.59 28.41 -27.03
CA GLN A 393 3.27 27.79 -26.80
C GLN A 393 2.98 27.54 -25.32
N TYR A 394 1.71 27.73 -24.93
CA TYR A 394 1.25 27.56 -23.56
C TYR A 394 0.09 26.56 -23.45
N TYR A 395 0.00 25.91 -22.29
CA TYR A 395 -1.16 25.12 -21.85
C TYR A 395 -1.79 25.78 -20.62
N THR A 396 -3.11 25.98 -20.63
CA THR A 396 -3.84 26.49 -19.46
C THR A 396 -4.32 25.31 -18.61
N VAL A 397 -3.87 25.24 -17.37
CA VAL A 397 -4.27 24.20 -16.42
C VAL A 397 -5.77 24.32 -16.11
N MET A 398 -6.53 23.26 -16.36
CA MET A 398 -7.96 23.16 -16.07
C MET A 398 -8.21 22.37 -14.78
N ASP A 399 -9.46 22.40 -14.31
CA ASP A 399 -9.86 21.64 -13.13
C ASP A 399 -9.68 20.14 -13.36
N GLY A 400 -9.08 19.45 -12.39
CA GLY A 400 -8.69 18.05 -12.51
C GLY A 400 -7.47 17.79 -13.41
N ASP A 401 -6.68 18.80 -13.79
CA ASP A 401 -5.36 18.60 -14.38
C ASP A 401 -4.30 18.33 -13.32
N TYR A 402 -3.41 17.40 -13.63
CA TYR A 402 -2.17 17.10 -12.91
C TYR A 402 -1.10 16.83 -13.97
N CYS A 403 0.19 16.91 -13.61
CA CYS A 403 1.25 16.95 -14.61
C CYS A 403 1.23 15.81 -15.62
N LEU A 404 1.01 14.56 -15.19
CA LEU A 404 0.92 13.44 -16.13
C LEU A 404 -0.23 13.58 -17.14
N LYS A 405 -1.37 14.16 -16.74
CA LYS A 405 -2.47 14.46 -17.68
C LYS A 405 -2.09 15.60 -18.63
N VAL A 406 -1.35 16.59 -18.15
CA VAL A 406 -0.82 17.68 -18.98
C VAL A 406 0.19 17.14 -19.99
N GLU A 407 1.11 16.25 -19.56
CA GLU A 407 2.08 15.55 -20.39
C GLU A 407 1.40 14.73 -21.50
N GLU A 408 0.38 13.95 -21.16
CA GLU A 408 -0.40 13.18 -22.15
C GLU A 408 -1.15 14.08 -23.13
N ALA A 409 -1.68 15.22 -22.66
CA ALA A 409 -2.44 16.15 -23.49
C ALA A 409 -1.57 16.94 -24.48
N ILE A 410 -0.31 17.23 -24.14
CA ILE A 410 0.57 18.12 -24.93
C ILE A 410 1.80 17.42 -25.53
N GLY A 411 2.11 16.19 -25.10
CA GLY A 411 3.20 15.37 -25.63
C GLY A 411 4.62 15.78 -25.18
N VAL A 412 4.76 16.47 -24.05
CA VAL A 412 6.07 16.71 -23.39
C VAL A 412 6.14 15.91 -22.09
N SER A 413 7.33 15.43 -21.70
CA SER A 413 7.50 14.73 -20.42
C SER A 413 7.52 15.69 -19.22
N LEU A 414 7.35 15.18 -18.00
CA LEU A 414 7.45 15.99 -16.77
C LEU A 414 8.79 16.74 -16.70
N SER A 415 9.88 16.07 -17.06
CA SER A 415 11.21 16.66 -17.06
C SER A 415 11.29 17.85 -18.02
N GLN A 416 10.76 17.71 -19.23
CA GLN A 416 10.69 18.79 -20.23
C GLN A 416 9.74 19.91 -19.79
N LEU A 417 8.60 19.57 -19.19
CA LEU A 417 7.66 20.55 -18.66
C LEU A 417 8.29 21.39 -17.53
N ARG A 418 9.13 20.78 -16.69
CA ARG A 418 9.89 21.47 -15.63
C ARG A 418 11.06 22.29 -16.18
N GLU A 419 11.74 21.82 -17.22
CA GLU A 419 12.75 22.61 -17.93
C GLU A 419 12.15 23.89 -18.54
N LEU A 420 10.95 23.79 -19.08
CA LEU A 420 10.19 24.91 -19.62
C LEU A 420 9.53 25.78 -18.53
N ASN A 421 9.44 25.32 -17.29
CA ASN A 421 8.78 26.02 -16.18
C ASN A 421 9.55 25.77 -14.86
N SER A 422 10.66 26.46 -14.65
CA SER A 422 11.68 26.14 -13.63
C SER A 422 11.20 26.16 -12.18
N GLY A 423 10.04 26.77 -11.91
CA GLY A 423 9.40 26.75 -10.59
C GLY A 423 8.45 25.56 -10.37
N LEU A 424 8.18 24.72 -11.36
CA LEU A 424 7.31 23.55 -11.23
C LEU A 424 8.06 22.43 -10.50
N LYS A 425 7.47 21.92 -9.42
CA LYS A 425 8.05 20.84 -8.62
C LYS A 425 7.95 19.49 -9.32
N GLU A 426 8.82 18.58 -8.91
CA GLU A 426 8.82 17.19 -9.39
C GLU A 426 7.57 16.41 -8.97
N ASP A 427 7.03 16.72 -7.81
CA ASP A 427 5.78 16.13 -7.30
C ASP A 427 4.51 16.83 -7.85
N CYS A 428 4.68 17.87 -8.67
CA CYS A 428 3.59 18.69 -9.23
C CYS A 428 2.57 19.24 -8.24
N THR A 429 2.93 19.31 -6.96
CA THR A 429 2.07 19.84 -5.88
C THR A 429 1.78 21.34 -6.03
N ASN A 430 2.48 22.01 -6.94
CA ASN A 430 2.33 23.43 -7.24
C ASN A 430 1.89 23.71 -8.68
N LEU A 431 1.14 22.79 -9.31
CA LEU A 431 0.44 23.06 -10.56
C LEU A 431 -0.76 23.98 -10.28
N TRP A 432 -0.73 25.21 -10.82
CA TRP A 432 -1.75 26.21 -10.49
C TRP A 432 -2.93 26.17 -11.45
N LEU A 433 -4.11 25.81 -10.93
CA LEU A 433 -5.37 25.87 -11.66
C LEU A 433 -5.59 27.26 -12.27
N GLY A 434 -5.89 27.30 -13.57
CA GLY A 434 -6.18 28.53 -14.31
C GLY A 434 -4.95 29.32 -14.77
N TYR A 435 -3.73 28.83 -14.57
CA TYR A 435 -2.49 29.45 -15.06
C TYR A 435 -1.98 28.79 -16.35
N GLN A 436 -1.24 29.59 -17.15
CA GLN A 436 -0.59 29.14 -18.37
C GLN A 436 0.86 28.68 -18.11
N TYR A 437 1.16 27.42 -18.43
CA TYR A 437 2.50 26.84 -18.37
C TYR A 437 3.10 26.72 -19.76
N CYS A 438 4.40 26.96 -19.88
CA CYS A 438 5.11 26.82 -21.15
C CYS A 438 5.21 25.35 -21.57
N ILE A 439 4.84 25.06 -22.81
CA ILE A 439 4.90 23.70 -23.36
C ILE A 439 5.82 23.60 -24.59
N LYS A 440 6.30 24.74 -25.09
CA LYS A 440 7.29 24.82 -26.16
C LYS A 440 8.00 26.18 -26.12
N ALA A 441 9.34 26.19 -26.17
CA ALA A 441 10.16 27.40 -26.30
C ALA A 441 10.80 27.45 -27.69
#